data_AF-A0A3D4W6E2-F1
#
_entry.id   AF-A0A3D4W6E2-F1
#
_cell.length_a   1.000
_cell.length_b   1.000
_cell.length_c   1.000
_cell.angle_alpha   90.00
_cell.angle_beta   90.00
_cell.angle_gamma   90.00
#
_symmetry.space_group_name_H-M   'P 1'
#
loop_
_entity.id
_entity.type
_entity.pdbx_description
1 polymer ?
#
loop_
_entity_poly.entity_id
_entity_poly.type
_entity_poly.pdbx_seq_one_letter_code
_entity_poly.pdbx_strand_id
1 'polypeptide(L)'
;MTIQEFSSLPVQEQVSAVLSNGKELLDRIYVYYVVRLYHIGDLYVEIWYQQLSNRIDKVQVVEIDDVIHLYESQINISDLFRQE
;
A
#
# COMPACT_ATOMS: atom_id res chain seq x y z
N MET A 1 13.77 -5.64 -5.31
CA MET A 1 13.39 -6.49 -4.17
C MET A 1 12.26 -7.37 -4.62
N THR A 2 12.42 -8.68 -4.52
CA THR A 2 11.41 -9.66 -4.92
C THR A 2 10.39 -9.90 -3.80
N ILE A 3 9.23 -10.47 -4.14
CA ILE A 3 8.19 -10.84 -3.16
C ILE A 3 8.74 -11.80 -2.12
N GLN A 4 9.56 -12.78 -2.54
CA GLN A 4 10.14 -13.80 -1.65
C GLN A 4 11.13 -13.18 -0.66
N GLU A 5 12.02 -12.32 -1.15
CA GLU A 5 12.97 -11.58 -0.28
C GLU A 5 12.21 -10.74 0.74
N PHE A 6 11.22 -9.95 0.30
CA PHE A 6 10.43 -9.11 1.21
C PHE A 6 9.64 -9.94 2.23
N SER A 7 8.98 -11.01 1.79
CA SER A 7 8.16 -11.88 2.64
C SER A 7 8.99 -12.69 3.63
N SER A 8 10.29 -12.87 3.37
CA SER A 8 11.22 -13.51 4.30
C SER A 8 11.69 -12.61 5.45
N LEU A 9 11.52 -11.29 5.32
CA LEU A 9 11.90 -10.34 6.36
C LEU A 9 10.96 -10.45 7.58
N PRO A 10 11.45 -10.21 8.80
CA PRO A 10 10.60 -9.98 9.97
C PRO A 10 9.61 -8.83 9.71
N VAL A 11 8.40 -8.91 10.27
CA VAL A 11 7.35 -7.88 10.06
C VAL A 11 7.84 -6.47 10.39
N GLN A 12 8.65 -6.30 11.43
CA GLN A 12 9.22 -5.00 11.78
C GLN A 12 10.16 -4.46 10.69
N GLU A 13 10.95 -5.33 10.06
CA GLU A 13 11.83 -4.96 8.96
C GLU A 13 11.04 -4.69 7.68
N GLN A 14 9.97 -5.44 7.41
CA GLN A 14 9.04 -5.14 6.31
C GLN A 14 8.44 -3.75 6.47
N VAL A 15 7.89 -3.43 7.65
CA VAL A 15 7.36 -2.09 7.97
C VAL A 15 8.44 -1.03 7.76
N SER A 16 9.62 -1.23 8.35
CA SER A 16 10.73 -0.26 8.25
C SER A 16 11.14 -0.02 6.80
N ALA A 17 11.25 -1.09 6.01
CA ALA A 17 11.61 -1.01 4.59
C ALA A 17 10.58 -0.20 3.80
N VAL A 18 9.28 -0.48 3.98
CA VAL A 18 8.19 0.21 3.29
C VAL A 18 8.12 1.67 3.71
N LEU A 19 8.19 1.97 5.00
CA LEU A 19 8.08 3.35 5.48
C LEU A 19 9.32 4.20 5.17
N SER A 20 10.50 3.59 5.06
CA SER A 20 11.75 4.33 4.78
C SER A 20 12.02 4.50 3.29
N ASN A 21 11.68 3.50 2.48
CA ASN A 21 12.05 3.45 1.06
C ASN A 21 10.85 3.41 0.11
N GLY A 22 9.65 3.14 0.62
CA GLY A 22 8.43 3.11 -0.17
C GLY A 22 7.86 4.50 -0.42
N LYS A 23 7.14 4.63 -1.53
CA LYS A 23 6.33 5.80 -1.85
C LYS A 23 4.86 5.49 -1.56
N GLU A 24 4.25 6.26 -0.67
CA GLU A 24 2.81 6.20 -0.46
C GLU A 24 2.07 6.61 -1.75
N LEU A 25 1.11 5.80 -2.17
CA LEU A 25 0.30 6.06 -3.35
C LEU A 25 -1.08 6.56 -2.99
N LEU A 26 -1.81 5.78 -2.19
CA LEU A 26 -3.23 5.96 -1.88
C LEU A 26 -3.52 5.40 -0.48
N ASP A 27 -4.62 5.83 0.13
CA ASP A 27 -5.09 5.27 1.40
C ASP A 27 -6.60 5.05 1.38
N ARG A 28 -7.11 4.08 2.14
CA ARG A 28 -8.56 3.88 2.27
C ARG A 28 -8.93 3.56 3.70
N ILE A 29 -10.16 3.93 4.06
CA ILE A 29 -10.79 3.46 5.29
C ILE A 29 -11.51 2.15 4.99
N TYR A 30 -11.19 1.10 5.75
CA TYR A 30 -11.89 -0.17 5.69
C TYR A 30 -12.25 -0.65 7.10
N VAL A 31 -13.55 -0.56 7.43
CA VAL A 31 -14.08 -0.87 8.77
C VAL A 31 -13.34 -0.05 9.85
N TYR A 32 -12.54 -0.69 10.71
CA TYR A 32 -11.76 -0.06 11.78
C TYR A 32 -10.29 0.19 11.41
N TYR A 33 -9.96 0.05 10.12
CA TYR A 33 -8.60 0.18 9.62
C TYR A 33 -8.44 1.40 8.71
N VAL A 34 -7.27 2.02 8.80
CA VAL A 34 -6.71 2.84 7.72
C VAL A 34 -5.72 1.96 6.97
N VAL A 35 -5.97 1.72 5.70
CA VAL A 35 -5.13 0.89 4.84
C VAL A 35 -4.39 1.79 3.87
N ARG A 36 -3.06 1.82 3.95
CA ARG A 36 -2.22 2.64 3.10
C ARG A 36 -1.48 1.79 2.09
N LEU A 37 -1.58 2.15 0.82
CA LEU A 37 -0.90 1.49 -0.29
C LEU A 37 0.42 2.20 -0.57
N TYR A 38 1.49 1.42 -0.58
CA TYR A 38 2.84 1.87 -0.90
C TYR A 38 3.36 1.14 -2.13
N HIS A 39 4.25 1.81 -2.84
CA HIS A 39 5.06 1.23 -3.90
C HIS A 39 6.53 1.23 -3.49
N ILE A 40 7.19 0.07 -3.54
CA ILE A 40 8.59 -0.12 -3.16
C ILE A 40 9.31 -1.04 -4.15
N GLY A 41 10.24 -0.48 -4.93
CA GLY A 41 10.85 -1.21 -6.05
C GLY A 41 9.78 -1.53 -7.09
N ASP A 42 9.48 -2.81 -7.28
CA ASP A 42 8.43 -3.32 -8.19
C ASP A 42 7.23 -3.91 -7.42
N LEU A 43 7.17 -3.69 -6.10
CA LEU A 43 6.14 -4.26 -5.23
C LEU A 43 5.11 -3.22 -4.80
N TYR A 44 3.86 -3.66 -4.72
CA TYR A 44 2.79 -2.93 -4.05
C TYR A 44 2.53 -3.54 -2.68
N VAL A 45 2.47 -2.71 -1.64
CA VAL A 45 2.36 -3.16 -0.26
C VAL A 45 1.30 -2.36 0.48
N GLU A 46 0.36 -3.04 1.11
CA GLU A 46 -0.61 -2.43 2.01
C GLU A 46 -0.12 -2.52 3.46
N ILE A 47 -0.13 -1.39 4.17
CA ILE A 47 0.00 -1.36 5.64
C ILE A 47 -1.35 -1.03 6.25
N TRP A 48 -1.78 -1.90 7.17
CA TRP A 48 -3.08 -1.82 7.83
C TRP A 48 -2.90 -1.30 9.25
N TYR A 49 -3.45 -0.12 9.52
CA TYR A 49 -3.42 0.53 10.82
C TYR A 49 -4.77 0.42 11.50
N GLN A 50 -4.82 -0.05 12.75
CA GLN A 50 -6.02 0.07 13.57
C GLN A 50 -6.27 1.55 13.92
N GLN A 51 -7.45 2.08 13.60
CA GLN A 51 -7.73 3.51 13.75
C GLN A 51 -7.58 4.03 15.18
N LEU A 52 -8.06 3.27 16.17
CA LEU A 52 -8.11 3.73 17.56
C LEU A 52 -6.74 3.68 18.25
N SER A 53 -5.95 2.66 17.98
CA SER A 53 -4.63 2.45 18.60
C SER A 53 -3.48 3.03 17.77
N ASN A 54 -3.75 3.40 16.52
CA ASN A 54 -2.76 3.76 15.51
C ASN A 54 -1.62 2.73 15.37
N ARG A 55 -1.95 1.46 15.64
CA ARG A 55 -1.00 0.36 15.59
C ARG A 55 -1.07 -0.34 14.24
N ILE A 56 0.10 -0.66 13.68
CA ILE A 56 0.20 -1.54 12.52
C ILE A 56 -0.21 -2.95 12.93
N ASP A 57 -1.26 -3.44 12.29
CA ASP A 57 -1.79 -4.79 12.48
C ASP A 57 -1.22 -5.76 11.45
N LYS A 58 -1.08 -5.31 10.20
CA LYS A 58 -0.64 -6.13 9.08
C LYS A 58 0.16 -5.33 8.06
N VAL A 59 1.13 -6.01 7.45
CA VAL A 59 1.81 -5.60 6.21
C VAL A 59 1.61 -6.72 5.19
N GLN A 60 1.22 -6.39 3.97
CA GLN A 60 0.92 -7.38 2.95
C GLN A 60 1.34 -6.89 1.57
N VAL A 61 2.09 -7.71 0.83
CA VAL A 61 2.29 -7.52 -0.61
C VAL A 61 0.99 -7.86 -1.33
N VAL A 62 0.60 -7.02 -2.28
CA VAL A 62 -0.62 -7.15 -3.08
C VAL A 62 -0.28 -7.05 -4.55
N GLU A 63 -1.03 -7.76 -5.39
CA GLU A 63 -1.04 -7.51 -6.82
C GLU A 63 -1.93 -6.31 -7.10
N ILE A 64 -1.46 -5.36 -7.91
CA ILE A 64 -2.20 -4.12 -8.14
C ILE A 64 -3.56 -4.37 -8.77
N ASP A 65 -3.65 -5.32 -9.70
CA ASP A 65 -4.88 -5.69 -10.39
C ASP A 65 -5.96 -6.21 -9.43
N ASP A 66 -5.55 -6.86 -8.33
CA ASP A 66 -6.46 -7.39 -7.32
C ASP A 66 -7.03 -6.30 -6.40
N VAL A 67 -6.31 -5.19 -6.20
CA VAL A 67 -6.70 -4.16 -5.22
C VAL A 67 -7.09 -2.83 -5.82
N ILE A 68 -6.84 -2.59 -7.12
CA ILE A 68 -7.07 -1.29 -7.76
C ILE A 68 -8.53 -0.83 -7.63
N HIS A 69 -9.48 -1.75 -7.72
CA HIS A 69 -10.91 -1.49 -7.58
C HIS A 69 -11.30 -0.90 -6.21
N LEU A 70 -10.51 -1.19 -5.17
CA LEU A 70 -10.71 -0.68 -3.81
C LEU A 70 -10.29 0.79 -3.67
N TYR A 71 -9.54 1.31 -4.65
CA TYR A 71 -9.01 2.67 -4.66
C TYR A 71 -9.56 3.53 -5.80
N GLU A 72 -10.43 2.98 -6.66
CA GLU A 72 -10.96 3.65 -7.86
C GLU A 72 -11.48 5.07 -7.61
N SER A 73 -12.17 5.30 -6.49
CA SER A 73 -12.73 6.61 -6.15
C SER A 73 -11.68 7.71 -5.95
N GLN A 74 -10.41 7.35 -5.79
CA GLN A 74 -9.29 8.26 -5.56
C GLN A 74 -8.37 8.38 -6.77
N ILE A 75 -8.51 7.50 -7.76
CA ILE A 75 -7.69 7.52 -8.96
C ILE A 75 -8.29 8.52 -9.93
N ASN A 76 -7.67 9.68 -10.04
CA ASN A 76 -8.04 10.67 -11.03
C ASN A 76 -7.29 10.42 -12.34
N ILE A 77 -7.99 9.89 -13.34
CA ILE A 77 -7.45 9.67 -14.70
C ILE A 77 -7.75 10.83 -15.66
N SER A 78 -8.31 11.95 -15.18
CA SER A 78 -8.69 13.09 -16.05
C SER A 78 -7.49 13.64 -16.83
N ASP A 79 -6.28 13.54 -16.26
CA ASP A 79 -5.06 13.97 -16.92
C ASP A 79 -4.67 13.09 -18.13
N LEU A 80 -5.14 11.84 -18.22
CA LEU A 80 -4.94 10.97 -19.39
C LEU A 80 -5.76 11.40 -20.61
N PHE A 81 -6.80 12.21 -20.40
CA PHE A 81 -7.70 12.69 -21.45
C PHE A 81 -7.44 14.14 -21.87
N ARG A 82 -6.38 14.78 -21.33
CA ARG A 82 -5.91 16.07 -21.88
C ARG A 82 -5.21 15.81 -23.21
N GLN A 83 -6.00 15.80 -24.28
CA GLN A 83 -5.48 16.06 -25.62
C GLN A 83 -5.12 17.55 -25.73
N GLU A 84 -3.95 17.81 -26.32
CA GLU A 84 -3.50 19.16 -26.73
C GLU A 84 -4.49 19.86 -27.68
#